data_AF-A0A4S2SPL0-F1
#
_entry.id   AF-A0A4S2SPL0-F1
#
_cell.length_a   1.000
_cell.length_b   1.000
_cell.length_c   1.000
_cell.angle_alpha   90.00
_cell.angle_beta   90.00
_cell.angle_gamma   90.00
#
_symmetry.space_group_name_H-M   'P 1'
#
loop_
_entity.id
_entity.type
_entity.pdbx_description
1 polymer ?
#
loop_
_entity_poly.entity_id
_entity_poly.type
_entity_poly.pdbx_seq_one_letter_code
_entity_poly.pdbx_strand_id
1 'polypeptide(L)'
;MSSYPTPADRSYNPAGLARRSVDLVRSIAKVAGEGAHHLFVALVNLDGVREAECTITGPVLDDQTPDDAVAKAAFLLAGTVCCGTAMVILRTVGPDGQATVMSWAVNDLTARPGTAEQSRMAHCISEDRDDMAPTPGFRFVDAPALA
;
A
#
# COMPACT_ATOMS: atom_id res chain seq x y z
N MET A 1 -0.89 -44.95 24.26
CA MET A 1 -1.65 -44.08 23.34
C MET A 1 -1.12 -42.67 23.51
N SER A 2 -0.33 -42.19 22.55
CA SER A 2 0.29 -40.87 22.58
C SER A 2 -0.55 -39.94 21.72
N SER A 3 -1.21 -38.96 22.33
CA SER A 3 -2.02 -37.96 21.65
C SER A 3 -1.10 -36.89 21.09
N TYR A 4 -0.91 -36.87 19.77
CA TYR A 4 -0.30 -35.72 19.11
C TYR A 4 -1.22 -34.50 19.29
N PRO A 5 -0.70 -33.33 19.69
CA PRO A 5 -1.49 -32.11 19.64
C PRO A 5 -1.76 -31.77 18.17
N THR A 6 -3.02 -31.82 17.77
CA THR A 6 -3.49 -31.33 16.47
C THR A 6 -3.17 -29.83 16.39
N PRO A 7 -2.56 -29.33 15.30
CA PRO A 7 -2.36 -27.90 15.15
C PRO A 7 -3.72 -27.22 15.20
N ALA A 8 -3.90 -26.31 16.14
CA ALA A 8 -5.12 -25.51 16.26
C ALA A 8 -5.40 -24.86 14.91
N ASP A 9 -6.58 -25.21 14.39
CA ASP A 9 -7.22 -24.67 13.22
C ASP A 9 -7.10 -23.13 13.21
N ARG A 10 -6.15 -22.58 12.45
CA ARG A 10 -6.21 -21.19 12.00
C ARG A 10 -7.38 -21.14 11.03
N SER A 11 -8.60 -21.09 11.58
CA SER A 11 -9.81 -20.91 10.78
C SER A 11 -9.59 -19.70 9.88
N TYR A 12 -9.59 -19.94 8.57
CA TYR A 12 -9.44 -18.91 7.58
C TYR A 12 -10.57 -17.90 7.77
N ASN A 13 -10.22 -16.66 8.17
CA ASN A 13 -11.17 -15.60 8.45
C ASN A 13 -11.12 -14.54 7.34
N PRO A 14 -11.87 -14.72 6.23
CA PRO A 14 -11.83 -13.81 5.10
C PRO A 14 -12.31 -12.40 5.45
N ALA A 15 -13.29 -12.28 6.34
CA ALA A 15 -13.79 -10.98 6.80
C ALA A 15 -12.74 -10.23 7.64
N GLY A 16 -11.98 -10.94 8.47
CA GLY A 16 -10.86 -10.37 9.22
C GLY A 16 -9.68 -9.99 8.32
N LEU A 17 -9.42 -10.76 7.26
CA LEU A 17 -8.41 -10.43 6.27
C LEU A 17 -8.79 -9.15 5.49
N ALA A 18 -9.99 -9.10 4.92
CA ALA A 18 -10.47 -7.95 4.18
C ALA A 18 -10.41 -6.65 5.00
N ARG A 19 -10.85 -6.71 6.27
CA ARG A 19 -10.80 -5.57 7.17
C ARG A 19 -9.38 -5.05 7.39
N ARG A 20 -8.44 -5.93 7.76
CA ARG A 20 -7.04 -5.55 7.98
C ARG A 20 -6.38 -4.98 6.73
N SER A 21 -6.73 -5.51 5.56
CA SER A 21 -6.21 -4.99 4.29
C SER A 21 -6.74 -3.59 3.96
N VAL A 22 -8.02 -3.33 4.22
CA VAL A 22 -8.61 -1.99 4.10
C VAL A 22 -8.03 -1.04 5.14
N ASP A 23 -7.86 -1.48 6.38
CA ASP A 23 -7.22 -0.71 7.45
C ASP A 23 -5.79 -0.31 7.06
N LEU A 24 -5.04 -1.19 6.39
CA LEU A 24 -3.71 -0.86 5.87
C LEU A 24 -3.76 0.27 4.83
N VAL A 25 -4.67 0.21 3.85
CA VAL A 25 -4.86 1.29 2.86
C VAL A 25 -5.15 2.62 3.56
N ARG A 26 -6.00 2.58 4.59
CA ARG A 26 -6.38 3.76 5.38
C ARG A 26 -5.22 4.31 6.20
N SER A 27 -4.44 3.44 6.85
CA SER A 27 -3.26 3.84 7.60
C SER A 27 -2.24 4.52 6.69
N ILE A 28 -2.05 4.03 5.47
CA ILE A 28 -1.19 4.66 4.45
C ILE A 28 -1.70 6.05 4.07
N ALA A 29 -2.99 6.20 3.78
CA ALA A 29 -3.58 7.51 3.47
C ALA A 29 -3.45 8.49 4.65
N LYS A 30 -3.74 8.02 5.88
CA LYS A 30 -3.74 8.84 7.09
C LYS A 30 -2.37 9.45 7.40
N VAL A 31 -1.29 8.71 7.20
CA VAL A 31 0.06 9.23 7.49
C VAL A 31 0.54 10.29 6.50
N ALA A 32 -0.11 10.40 5.35
CA ALA A 32 0.20 11.43 4.36
C ALA A 32 -0.34 12.81 4.72
N GLY A 33 -1.27 12.90 5.68
CA GLY A 33 -1.89 14.16 6.09
C GLY A 33 -2.96 14.64 5.11
N GLU A 34 -3.16 15.95 5.04
CA GLU A 34 -4.16 16.54 4.14
C GLU A 34 -3.68 16.55 2.68
N GLY A 35 -4.57 16.19 1.76
CA GLY A 35 -4.32 16.34 0.33
C GLY A 35 -5.21 15.48 -0.55
N ALA A 36 -4.87 15.45 -1.83
CA ALA A 36 -5.35 14.44 -2.77
C ALA A 36 -4.27 13.36 -2.91
N HIS A 37 -4.63 12.12 -2.55
CA HIS A 37 -3.69 11.01 -2.49
C HIS A 37 -3.97 10.03 -3.62
N HIS A 38 -2.95 9.75 -4.43
CA HIS A 38 -2.97 8.69 -5.42
C HIS A 38 -2.13 7.53 -4.92
N LEU A 39 -2.80 6.43 -4.57
CA LEU A 39 -2.18 5.18 -4.13
C LEU A 39 -2.00 4.26 -5.33
N PHE A 40 -0.81 3.67 -5.45
CA PHE A 40 -0.50 2.59 -6.38
C PHE A 40 0.01 1.38 -5.60
N VAL A 41 -0.48 0.19 -5.93
CA VAL A 41 -0.10 -1.09 -5.32
C VAL A 41 0.30 -2.05 -6.42
N ALA A 42 1.53 -2.54 -6.39
CA ALA A 42 2.02 -3.60 -7.25
C ALA A 42 2.34 -4.84 -6.40
N LEU A 43 1.51 -5.88 -6.51
CA LEU A 43 1.73 -7.18 -5.89
C LEU A 43 2.56 -8.05 -6.84
N VAL A 44 3.68 -8.56 -6.35
CA VAL A 44 4.52 -9.55 -7.04
C VAL A 44 4.27 -10.92 -6.42
N ASN A 45 3.90 -11.89 -7.26
CA ASN A 45 3.74 -13.28 -6.88
C ASN A 45 4.27 -14.23 -7.98
N LEU A 46 4.08 -15.54 -7.81
CA LEU A 46 4.54 -16.55 -8.77
C LEU A 46 3.87 -16.46 -10.15
N ASP A 47 2.68 -15.87 -10.22
CA ASP A 47 1.89 -15.71 -11.46
C ASP A 47 2.19 -14.39 -12.18
N GLY A 48 3.12 -13.59 -11.65
CA GLY A 48 3.55 -12.31 -12.21
C GLY A 48 3.22 -11.11 -11.33
N VAL A 49 3.09 -9.95 -11.97
CA VAL A 49 2.77 -8.67 -11.31
C VAL A 49 1.29 -8.34 -11.48
N ARG A 50 0.65 -7.92 -10.40
CA ARG A 50 -0.74 -7.43 -10.38
C ARG A 50 -0.78 -6.04 -9.78
N GLU A 51 -1.52 -5.15 -10.43
CA GLU A 51 -1.52 -3.73 -10.09
C GLU A 51 -2.93 -3.20 -9.80
N ALA A 52 -3.00 -2.27 -8.87
CA ALA A 52 -4.19 -1.49 -8.56
C ALA A 52 -3.80 -0.07 -8.17
N GLU A 53 -4.68 0.86 -8.53
CA GLU A 53 -4.55 2.27 -8.17
C GLU A 53 -5.88 2.77 -7.61
N CYS A 54 -5.81 3.71 -6.67
CA CYS A 54 -7.00 4.40 -6.17
C CYS A 54 -6.65 5.83 -5.76
N THR A 55 -7.62 6.73 -5.92
CA THR A 55 -7.50 8.12 -5.46
C THR A 55 -8.31 8.31 -4.19
N ILE A 56 -7.68 8.82 -3.14
CA ILE A 56 -8.26 9.09 -1.83
C ILE A 56 -8.23 10.60 -1.63
N THR A 57 -9.38 11.22 -1.35
CA THR A 57 -9.47 12.67 -1.10
C THR A 57 -9.96 12.93 0.31
N GLY A 58 -9.34 13.90 0.99
CA GLY A 58 -9.71 14.30 2.35
C GLY A 58 -8.94 13.55 3.45
N PRO A 59 -9.14 13.94 4.73
CA PRO A 59 -8.26 13.54 5.82
C PRO A 59 -8.36 12.06 6.23
N VAL A 60 -9.45 11.37 5.87
CA VAL A 60 -9.70 9.94 6.15
C VAL A 60 -10.74 9.43 5.13
N LEU A 61 -10.58 8.21 4.62
CA LEU A 61 -11.65 7.50 3.90
C LEU A 61 -12.89 7.41 4.80
N ASP A 62 -14.00 8.06 4.41
CA ASP A 62 -15.29 7.87 5.07
C ASP A 62 -15.70 6.39 4.96
N ASP A 63 -16.05 5.77 6.09
CA ASP A 63 -16.46 4.37 6.20
C ASP A 63 -17.72 4.04 5.39
N GLN A 64 -18.45 5.06 4.92
CA GLN A 64 -19.79 4.93 4.38
C GLN A 64 -19.87 4.81 2.86
N THR A 65 -18.78 5.04 2.11
CA THR A 65 -18.81 4.93 0.64
C THR A 65 -17.97 3.75 0.16
N PRO A 66 -18.59 2.71 -0.44
CA PRO A 66 -17.84 1.65 -1.12
C PRO A 66 -17.06 2.26 -2.27
N ASP A 67 -15.73 2.18 -2.20
CA ASP A 67 -14.85 2.54 -3.31
C ASP A 67 -14.21 1.26 -3.85
N ASP A 68 -14.65 0.85 -5.04
CA ASP A 68 -14.16 -0.35 -5.73
C ASP A 68 -12.64 -0.32 -5.96
N ALA A 69 -12.06 0.87 -6.16
CA ALA A 69 -10.62 1.04 -6.35
C ALA A 69 -9.86 0.79 -5.04
N VAL A 70 -10.37 1.29 -3.92
CA VAL A 70 -9.84 0.99 -2.57
C VAL A 70 -9.98 -0.50 -2.27
N ALA A 71 -11.12 -1.10 -2.60
CA ALA A 71 -11.34 -2.54 -2.41
C ALA A 71 -10.35 -3.38 -3.23
N LYS A 72 -10.05 -2.98 -4.47
CA LYS A 72 -9.06 -3.65 -5.32
C LYS A 72 -7.64 -3.51 -4.75
N ALA A 73 -7.24 -2.33 -4.30
CA ALA A 73 -5.95 -2.13 -3.64
C ALA A 73 -5.82 -2.97 -2.37
N ALA A 74 -6.86 -2.99 -1.52
CA ALA A 74 -6.93 -3.83 -0.34
C ALA A 74 -6.86 -5.32 -0.69
N PHE A 75 -7.54 -5.76 -1.75
CA PHE A 75 -7.49 -7.14 -2.23
C PHE A 75 -6.06 -7.57 -2.62
N LEU A 76 -5.31 -6.71 -3.34
CA LEU A 76 -3.91 -7.01 -3.65
C LEU A 76 -3.04 -7.08 -2.39
N LEU A 77 -3.26 -6.19 -1.43
CA LEU A 77 -2.56 -6.24 -0.15
C LEU A 77 -2.87 -7.52 0.64
N ALA A 78 -4.12 -8.01 0.60
CA ALA A 78 -4.51 -9.29 1.20
C ALA A 78 -3.68 -10.47 0.63
N GLY A 79 -3.33 -10.40 -0.67
CA GLY A 79 -2.48 -11.38 -1.33
C GLY A 79 -1.07 -11.52 -0.73
N THR A 80 -0.58 -10.52 0.01
CA THR A 80 0.73 -10.57 0.67
C THR A 80 0.80 -11.59 1.81
N VAL A 81 -0.34 -12.06 2.32
CA VAL A 81 -0.43 -13.14 3.33
C VAL A 81 -0.09 -14.51 2.70
N CYS A 82 -0.23 -14.65 1.38
CA CYS A 82 0.01 -15.89 0.65
C CYS A 82 1.41 -15.93 -0.01
N CYS A 83 2.45 -15.47 0.71
CA CYS A 83 3.84 -15.38 0.23
C CYS A 83 4.10 -14.33 -0.87
N GLY A 84 3.12 -13.48 -1.19
CA GLY A 84 3.33 -12.33 -2.08
C GLY A 84 4.08 -11.19 -1.37
N THR A 85 4.78 -10.35 -2.15
CA THR A 85 5.30 -9.06 -1.67
C THR A 85 4.71 -7.96 -2.53
N ALA A 86 4.20 -6.91 -1.90
CA ALA A 86 3.69 -5.75 -2.62
C ALA A 86 4.58 -4.53 -2.42
N MET A 87 4.77 -3.76 -3.49
CA MET A 87 5.25 -2.39 -3.41
C MET A 87 4.04 -1.47 -3.36
N VAL A 88 4.04 -0.53 -2.43
CA VAL A 88 3.02 0.50 -2.32
C VAL A 88 3.64 1.87 -2.49
N ILE A 89 3.06 2.70 -3.34
CA ILE A 89 3.49 4.06 -3.59
C ILE A 89 2.31 4.99 -3.32
N LEU A 90 2.56 6.05 -2.56
CA LEU A 90 1.59 7.09 -2.32
C LEU A 90 2.12 8.41 -2.83
N ARG A 91 1.41 8.99 -3.80
CA ARG A 91 1.63 10.35 -4.27
C ARG A 91 0.58 11.25 -3.62
N THR A 92 1.01 12.32 -2.97
CA THR A 92 0.09 13.26 -2.33
C THR A 92 0.32 14.65 -2.87
N VAL A 93 -0.73 15.27 -3.40
CA VAL A 93 -0.73 16.70 -3.70
C VAL A 93 -1.34 17.43 -2.51
N GLY A 94 -0.49 18.15 -1.78
CA GLY A 94 -0.89 18.95 -0.62
C GLY A 94 -1.70 20.20 -1.01
N PRO A 95 -2.34 20.86 -0.04
CA PRO A 95 -3.12 22.08 -0.27
C PRO A 95 -2.27 23.26 -0.77
N ASP A 96 -0.96 23.23 -0.54
CA ASP A 96 0.03 24.19 -1.06
C ASP A 96 0.47 23.88 -2.50
N GLY A 97 -0.09 22.82 -3.10
CA GLY A 97 0.27 22.35 -4.44
C GLY A 97 1.59 21.57 -4.50
N GLN A 98 2.26 21.32 -3.37
CA GLN A 98 3.45 20.49 -3.34
C GLN A 98 3.08 19.02 -3.47
N ALA A 99 3.70 18.32 -4.43
CA ALA A 99 3.54 16.88 -4.56
C ALA A 99 4.63 16.15 -3.77
N THR A 100 4.23 15.20 -2.93
CA THR A 100 5.14 14.33 -2.19
C THR A 100 4.96 12.88 -2.60
N VAL A 101 6.03 12.10 -2.53
CA VAL A 101 5.99 10.67 -2.82
C VAL A 101 6.64 9.88 -1.69
N MET A 102 5.90 8.87 -1.21
CA MET A 102 6.32 7.89 -0.20
C MET A 102 6.12 6.48 -0.73
N SER A 103 6.87 5.52 -0.18
CA SER A 103 6.72 4.12 -0.53
C SER A 103 6.85 3.18 0.66
N TRP A 104 6.20 2.02 0.55
CA TRP A 104 6.33 0.92 1.51
C TRP A 104 6.50 -0.40 0.77
N ALA A 105 7.33 -1.28 1.33
CA ALA A 105 7.32 -2.69 0.97
C ALA A 105 6.39 -3.44 1.93
N VAL A 106 5.41 -4.17 1.41
CA VAL A 106 4.39 -4.87 2.20
C VAL A 106 4.57 -6.38 2.04
N ASN A 107 4.68 -7.08 3.16
CA ASN A 107 4.71 -8.54 3.23
C ASN A 107 3.88 -8.97 4.44
N ASP A 108 3.02 -9.99 4.29
CA ASP A 108 2.09 -10.43 5.34
C ASP A 108 1.33 -9.28 6.01
N LEU A 109 0.80 -8.35 5.19
CA LEU A 109 0.14 -7.11 5.60
C LEU A 109 0.96 -6.18 6.51
N THR A 110 2.26 -6.42 6.63
CA THR A 110 3.18 -5.56 7.38
C THR A 110 3.89 -4.64 6.40
N ALA A 111 3.63 -3.33 6.53
CA ALA A 111 4.28 -2.31 5.72
C ALA A 111 5.61 -1.88 6.34
N ARG A 112 6.70 -2.07 5.59
CA ARG A 112 8.02 -1.55 5.93
C ARG A 112 8.23 -0.22 5.21
N PRO A 113 8.50 0.87 5.93
CA PRO A 113 8.70 2.18 5.32
C PRO A 113 9.93 2.18 4.41
N GLY A 114 9.79 2.78 3.24
CA GLY A 114 10.90 3.09 2.34
C GLY A 114 11.56 4.42 2.68
N THR A 115 12.84 4.56 2.35
CA THR A 115 13.55 5.84 2.36
C THR A 115 13.10 6.73 1.20
N ALA A 116 13.51 8.00 1.21
CA ALA A 116 13.28 8.93 0.10
C ALA A 116 13.85 8.39 -1.23
N GLU A 117 15.03 7.76 -1.18
CA GLU A 117 15.64 7.16 -2.38
C GLU A 117 14.86 5.94 -2.87
N GLN A 118 14.39 5.08 -1.95
CA GLN A 118 13.53 3.95 -2.31
C GLN A 118 12.19 4.43 -2.88
N SER A 119 11.64 5.53 -2.36
CA SER A 119 10.41 6.14 -2.87
C SER A 119 10.58 6.73 -4.26
N ARG A 120 11.76 7.31 -4.55
CA ARG A 120 12.11 7.75 -5.90
C ARG A 120 12.21 6.57 -6.86
N MET A 121 12.90 5.51 -6.47
CA MET A 121 13.06 4.30 -7.28
C MET A 121 11.72 3.65 -7.58
N ALA A 122 10.89 3.48 -6.54
CA ALA A 122 9.55 2.95 -6.66
C ALA A 122 8.71 3.77 -7.65
N HIS A 123 8.75 5.10 -7.54
CA HIS A 123 8.03 5.99 -8.45
C HIS A 123 8.49 5.86 -9.91
N CYS A 124 9.81 5.83 -10.16
CA CYS A 124 10.32 5.63 -11.51
C CYS A 124 9.88 4.27 -12.09
N ILE A 125 9.88 3.21 -11.29
CA ILE A 125 9.38 1.88 -11.70
C ILE A 125 7.88 1.95 -12.04
N SER A 126 7.06 2.59 -11.21
CA SER A 126 5.61 2.67 -11.47
C SER A 126 5.24 3.49 -12.70
N GLU A 127 6.09 4.44 -13.08
CA GLU A 127 5.89 5.28 -14.26
C GLU A 127 6.60 4.72 -15.51
N ASP A 128 7.16 3.51 -15.43
CA ASP A 128 7.97 2.88 -16.48
C ASP A 128 9.06 3.82 -17.03
N ARG A 129 9.73 4.54 -16.12
CA ARG A 129 10.78 5.50 -16.47
C ARG A 129 12.14 4.81 -16.51
N ASP A 130 12.77 4.89 -17.68
CA ASP A 130 14.12 4.39 -17.92
C ASP A 130 15.24 5.16 -17.20
N ASP A 131 14.93 6.32 -16.61
CA ASP A 131 15.89 7.14 -15.86
C ASP A 131 15.41 7.56 -14.47
N MET A 132 16.40 7.74 -13.60
CA MET A 132 16.23 8.32 -12.27
C MET A 132 16.39 9.84 -12.31
N ALA A 133 16.17 10.51 -13.45
CA ALA A 133 16.34 11.96 -13.55
C ALA A 133 15.38 12.68 -12.58
N PRO A 134 15.74 13.88 -12.04
CA PRO A 134 14.86 14.64 -11.16
C PRO A 134 13.48 14.81 -11.80
N THR A 135 12.41 14.46 -11.08
CA THR A 135 11.04 14.66 -11.53
C THR A 135 10.58 16.04 -11.04
N PRO A 136 10.48 17.06 -11.91
CA PRO A 136 10.07 18.39 -11.48
C PRO A 136 8.71 18.33 -10.79
N GLY A 137 8.58 19.02 -9.66
CA GLY A 137 7.31 19.10 -8.92
C GLY A 137 7.07 18.01 -7.87
N PHE A 138 7.91 16.97 -7.79
CA PHE A 138 7.80 15.95 -6.73
C PHE A 138 8.93 16.04 -5.71
N ARG A 139 8.55 15.97 -4.43
CA ARG A 139 9.46 15.78 -3.31
C ARG A 139 9.36 14.34 -2.81
N PHE A 140 10.44 13.58 -2.94
CA PHE A 140 10.56 12.24 -2.38
C PHE A 140 10.95 12.34 -0.90
N VAL A 141 10.23 11.64 -0.03
CA VAL A 141 10.46 11.70 1.42
C VAL A 141 10.50 10.29 2.03
N ASP A 142 11.12 10.17 3.20
CA ASP A 142 11.08 8.94 3.97
C ASP A 142 9.63 8.65 4.38
N ALA A 143 9.19 7.41 4.17
CA ALA A 143 7.90 6.98 4.61
C ALA A 143 7.90 6.76 6.14
N PRO A 144 6.83 7.15 6.84
CA PRO A 144 6.69 6.82 8.25
C PRO A 144 6.33 5.34 8.45
N ALA A 145 6.67 4.81 9.62
CA ALA A 145 6.11 3.53 10.08
C ALA A 145 4.58 3.68 10.24
N LEU A 146 3.85 2.63 9.87
CA LEU A 146 2.41 2.56 10.06
C LEU A 146 2.11 1.93 11.42
N ALA A 147 1.24 2.55 12.20
CA ALA A 147 0.78 2.04 13.50
C ALA A 147 -0.40 1.08 13.35
#